data_AF-A0A6J7UPF3-F1
#
_entry.id   AF-A0A6J7UPF3-F1
#
_cell.length_a   1.000
_cell.length_b   1.000
_cell.length_c   1.000
_cell.angle_alpha   90.00
_cell.angle_beta   90.00
_cell.angle_gamma   90.00
#
_symmetry.space_group_name_H-M   'P 1'
#
loop_
_entity.id
_entity.type
_entity.pdbx_description
1 polymer ?
#
loop_
_entity_poly.entity_id
_entity_poly.type
_entity_poly.pdbx_seq_one_letter_code
_entity_poly.pdbx_strand_id
1 'polypeptide(L)' 'MIEWHRRGQFPIEKLIKTYRLDQINEAQHDSETGVTIKPVFVF' A
#
# COMPACT_ATOMS: atom_id res chain seq x y z
N MET A 1 -14.51 2.78 -9.26
CA MET A 1 -13.14 2.88 -8.71
C MET A 1 -12.07 2.47 -9.72
N ILE A 2 -12.12 1.27 -10.32
CA ILE A 2 -11.14 0.85 -11.36
C ILE A 2 -11.10 1.84 -12.54
N GLU A 3 -12.25 2.31 -13.00
CA GLU A 3 -12.29 3.28 -14.11
C GLU A 3 -11.65 4.63 -13.74
N TRP A 4 -11.83 5.11 -12.50
CA TRP A 4 -11.20 6.34 -12.02
C TRP A 4 -9.70 6.19 -11.85
N HIS A 5 -9.25 5.02 -11.40
CA HIS A 5 -7.84 4.67 -11.34
C HIS A 5 -7.20 4.69 -12.73
N ARG A 6 -7.82 4.03 -13.72
CA ARG A 6 -7.37 4.03 -15.12
C ARG A 6 -7.34 5.44 -15.73
N ARG A 7 -8.26 6.31 -15.32
CA ARG A 7 -8.32 7.73 -15.74
C ARG A 7 -7.43 8.66 -14.90
N GLY A 8 -6.66 8.15 -13.94
CA GLY A 8 -5.80 8.95 -13.05
C GLY A 8 -6.55 9.81 -12.00
N GLN A 9 -7.86 9.65 -11.88
CA GLN A 9 -8.72 10.36 -10.93
C GLN A 9 -8.73 9.71 -9.53
N PHE A 10 -8.08 8.55 -9.39
CA PHE A 10 -7.93 7.86 -8.12
C PHE A 10 -6.47 7.44 -7.93
N PRO A 11 -5.63 8.32 -7.32
CA PRO A 11 -4.18 8.14 -7.22
C PRO A 11 -3.82 7.19 -6.07
N ILE A 12 -4.29 5.94 -6.14
CA ILE A 12 -4.12 4.95 -5.07
C ILE A 12 -2.66 4.56 -4.83
N GLU A 13 -1.82 4.70 -5.86
CA GLU A 13 -0.37 4.45 -5.80
C GLU A 13 0.31 5.34 -4.77
N LYS A 14 -0.23 6.54 -4.50
CA LYS A 14 0.32 7.46 -3.48
C LYS A 14 0.09 6.98 -2.05
N LEU A 15 -0.82 6.03 -1.85
CA LEU A 15 -1.17 5.48 -0.54
C LEU A 15 -0.49 4.14 -0.27
N ILE A 16 0.07 3.52 -1.32
CA ILE A 16 0.62 2.17 -1.26
C ILE A 16 2.12 2.24 -0.90
N LYS A 17 2.53 1.40 0.05
CA LYS A 17 3.94 1.01 0.25
C LYS A 17 4.07 -0.50 0.03
N THR A 18 5.07 -0.89 -0.75
CA THR A 18 5.30 -2.31 -1.09
C THR A 18 6.28 -2.95 -0.12
N TYR A 19 5.99 -4.19 0.26
CA TYR A 19 6.82 -5.01 1.13
C TYR A 19 7.05 -6.37 0.50
N ARG A 20 8.21 -6.97 0.77
CA ARG A 20 8.39 -8.40 0.52
C ARG A 20 7.61 -9.22 1.56
N LEU A 21 7.28 -10.46 1.23
CA LEU A 21 6.55 -11.34 2.14
C LEU A 21 7.28 -11.60 3.48
N ASP A 22 8.61 -11.62 3.47
CA ASP A 22 9.44 -11.78 4.67
C ASP A 22 9.43 -10.55 5.60
N GLN A 23 8.89 -9.41 5.14
CA GLN A 23 8.75 -8.18 5.92
C GLN A 23 7.35 -8.02 6.56
N ILE A 24 6.60 -9.12 6.72
CA ILE A 24 5.20 -9.07 7.20
C ILE A 24 5.01 -8.31 8.53
N ASN A 25 5.92 -8.51 9.48
CA ASN A 25 5.83 -7.85 10.79
C ASN A 25 6.14 -6.35 10.72
N GLU A 26 7.09 -5.96 9.85
CA GLU A 26 7.41 -4.54 9.60
C GLU A 26 6.20 -3.83 8.95
N ALA A 27 5.61 -4.46 7.94
CA ALA A 27 4.43 -3.93 7.26
C ALA A 27 3.22 -3.75 8.21
N GLN A 28 3.03 -4.68 9.16
CA GLN A 28 1.99 -4.57 10.19
C GLN A 28 2.26 -3.38 11.12
N HIS A 29 3.47 -3.28 11.67
CA HIS A 29 3.84 -2.21 12.59
C HIS A 29 3.72 -0.83 11.94
N ASP A 30 4.19 -0.69 10.70
CA ASP A 30 4.06 0.53 9.93
C ASP A 30 2.58 0.90 9.66
N SER A 31 1.71 -0.10 9.49
CA SER A 31 0.28 0.11 9.31
C SER A 31 -0.40 0.57 10.60
N GLU A 32 0.00 0.02 11.76
CA GLU A 32 -0.57 0.38 13.07
C GLU A 32 -0.15 1.76 13.54
N THR A 33 1.10 2.13 13.28
CA THR A 33 1.68 3.43 13.66
C THR A 33 1.32 4.55 12.69
N GLY A 34 0.69 4.22 11.56
CA GLY A 34 0.31 5.18 10.52
C GLY A 34 1.47 5.63 9.62
N VAL A 35 2.65 5.00 9.73
CA VAL A 35 3.78 5.19 8.81
C VAL A 35 3.38 4.76 7.39
N THR A 36 2.59 3.69 7.28
CA THR A 36 2.04 3.21 6.01
C THR A 36 0.52 3.20 6.05
N ILE A 37 -0.11 3.83 5.06
CA ILE A 37 -1.58 3.83 4.94
C ILE A 37 -2.08 2.52 4.32
N LYS A 38 -1.43 2.02 3.25
CA LYS A 38 -1.80 0.77 2.59
C LYS A 38 -0.58 -0.10 2.26
N PRO A 39 -0.22 -1.09 3.10
CA PRO A 39 0.83 -2.04 2.75
C PRO A 39 0.33 -3.01 1.66
N VAL A 40 1.20 -3.35 0.71
CA VAL A 40 0.96 -4.36 -0.34
C VAL A 40 2.16 -5.30 -0.39
N PHE A 41 1.92 -6.60 -0.29
CA PHE A 41 2.98 -7.61 -0.41
C PHE A 41 3.23 -7.97 -1.87
N VAL A 42 4.51 -8.01 -2.25
CA VAL A 42 4.99 -8.41 -3.57
C VAL A 42 5.93 -9.62 -3.44
N PHE A 43 5.99 -10.44 -4.49
CA PHE A 43 6.83 -11.65 -4.58
C PHE A 43 8.23 -11.33 -5.10
#